data_AF-A0A355FPL1-F1
#
_entry.id   AF-A0A355FPL1-F1
#
_cell.length_a   1.000
_cell.length_b   1.000
_cell.length_c   1.000
_cell.angle_alpha   90.00
_cell.angle_beta   90.00
_cell.angle_gamma   90.00
#
_symmetry.space_group_name_H-M   'P 1'
#
loop_
_entity.id
_entity.type
_entity.pdbx_description
1 polymer ?
#
loop_
_entity_poly.entity_id
_entity_poly.type
_entity_poly.pdbx_seq_one_letter_code
_entity_poly.pdbx_strand_id
1 'polypeptide(L)'
;ENEEYDEKRHTSYISFYVDGERYIFHDQYGGNDPEMASLDPGILFAITAYKADSEVGLSLYFSLEGDNPEFDFGACYNEAGDRYETETPGFIDSMEADFVNGSVHGTFFGEMESEDGDIVEITDGEFHFNHEFNCPEVTIESPGEGDVISGLITISGTWYDESELSHIWVSVDSRGTGETVDEGLATIGSYT
;
A
#
# COMPACT_ATOMS: atom_id res chain seq x y z
N GLU A 1 7.38 15.34 7.75
CA GLU A 1 7.61 16.80 7.73
C GLU A 1 6.28 17.49 7.33
N ASN A 2 6.12 18.80 7.47
CA ASN A 2 4.82 19.51 7.31
C ASN A 2 4.91 20.60 6.23
N GLU A 3 5.19 20.24 4.97
CA GLU A 3 5.10 21.21 3.86
C GLU A 3 3.72 21.16 3.17
N GLU A 4 3.31 22.28 2.58
CA GLU A 4 2.06 22.36 1.83
C GLU A 4 2.26 21.80 0.42
N TYR A 5 1.20 21.20 -0.14
CA TYR A 5 1.20 20.71 -1.51
C TYR A 5 1.55 21.81 -2.53
N ASP A 6 2.57 21.56 -3.37
CA ASP A 6 2.98 22.34 -4.52
C ASP A 6 3.09 21.45 -5.77
N GLU A 7 2.22 21.67 -6.77
CA GLU A 7 2.14 20.90 -8.02
C GLU A 7 3.46 20.85 -8.82
N LYS A 8 4.40 21.77 -8.56
CA LYS A 8 5.70 21.80 -9.25
C LYS A 8 6.74 20.94 -8.55
N ARG A 9 6.45 20.52 -7.33
CA ARG A 9 7.36 19.81 -6.44
C ARG A 9 6.89 18.39 -6.20
N HIS A 10 5.59 18.22 -6.02
CA HIS A 10 4.98 16.94 -5.74
C HIS A 10 4.50 16.30 -7.03
N THR A 11 5.01 15.10 -7.28
CA THR A 11 4.67 14.31 -8.47
C THR A 11 3.67 13.22 -8.17
N SER A 12 3.40 12.99 -6.88
CA SER A 12 2.42 12.04 -6.40
C SER A 12 1.51 12.69 -5.35
N TYR A 13 0.20 12.57 -5.51
CA TYR A 13 -0.79 13.04 -4.54
C TYR A 13 -2.12 12.29 -4.64
N ILE A 14 -2.89 12.38 -3.56
CA ILE A 14 -4.32 12.06 -3.53
C ILE A 14 -5.04 13.19 -2.83
N SER A 15 -6.18 13.60 -3.38
CA SER A 15 -7.06 14.58 -2.76
C SER A 15 -8.51 14.22 -2.94
N PHE A 16 -9.33 14.58 -1.96
CA PHE A 16 -10.75 14.32 -1.96
C PHE A 16 -11.45 15.24 -0.97
N TYR A 17 -12.76 15.33 -1.09
CA TYR A 17 -13.61 16.03 -0.13
C TYR A 17 -14.44 15.04 0.65
N VAL A 18 -14.53 15.26 1.97
CA VAL A 18 -15.46 14.56 2.87
C VAL A 18 -16.32 15.63 3.52
N ASP A 19 -17.64 15.58 3.32
CA ASP A 19 -18.59 16.57 3.85
C ASP A 19 -18.20 18.05 3.57
N GLY A 20 -17.55 18.29 2.42
CA GLY A 20 -17.12 19.61 1.98
C GLY A 20 -15.76 20.08 2.54
N GLU A 21 -15.11 19.29 3.39
CA GLU A 21 -13.72 19.51 3.80
C GLU A 21 -12.76 18.82 2.85
N ARG A 22 -11.73 19.55 2.39
CA ARG A 22 -10.74 19.03 1.45
C ARG A 22 -9.56 18.42 2.19
N TYR A 23 -9.23 17.18 1.85
CA TYR A 23 -8.02 16.50 2.25
C TYR A 23 -7.06 16.37 1.07
N ILE A 24 -5.77 16.57 1.31
CA ILE A 24 -4.72 16.36 0.32
C ILE A 24 -3.49 15.74 0.99
N PHE A 25 -3.01 14.66 0.38
CA PHE A 25 -1.83 13.91 0.78
C PHE A 25 -0.90 13.84 -0.42
N HIS A 26 0.40 13.97 -0.18
CA HIS A 26 1.39 14.06 -1.25
C HIS A 26 2.73 13.47 -0.82
N ASP A 27 3.58 13.20 -1.81
CA ASP A 27 4.96 12.78 -1.59
C ASP A 27 5.74 13.87 -0.81
N GLN A 28 6.63 13.47 0.10
CA GLN A 28 7.60 14.39 0.72
C GLN A 28 8.87 14.43 -0.13
N TYR A 29 9.42 15.62 -0.34
CA TYR A 29 10.49 15.91 -1.30
C TYR A 29 11.77 15.10 -1.01
N GLY A 30 11.95 13.96 -1.66
CA GLY A 30 13.16 13.13 -1.50
C GLY A 30 13.05 11.66 -1.89
N GLY A 31 11.83 11.16 -2.14
CA GLY A 31 11.62 9.73 -2.35
C GLY A 31 11.50 9.00 -1.01
N ASN A 32 10.56 8.05 -0.95
CA ASN A 32 10.19 7.26 0.22
C ASN A 32 9.32 7.95 1.28
N ASP A 33 8.08 8.27 0.92
CA ASP A 33 6.98 7.94 1.85
C ASP A 33 6.16 6.78 1.23
N PRO A 34 6.49 5.51 1.58
CA PRO A 34 5.94 4.30 0.96
C PRO A 34 4.46 4.01 1.30
N GLU A 35 3.74 4.98 1.86
CA GLU A 35 2.45 4.72 2.50
C GLU A 35 1.23 5.13 1.65
N MET A 36 1.39 5.90 0.56
CA MET A 36 0.22 6.35 -0.21
C MET A 36 -0.32 5.32 -1.19
N ALA A 37 0.52 4.42 -1.69
CA ALA A 37 0.11 3.34 -2.56
C ALA A 37 1.00 2.11 -2.36
N SER A 38 0.42 0.92 -2.48
CA SER A 38 1.08 -0.37 -2.35
C SER A 38 0.69 -1.26 -3.52
N LEU A 39 1.66 -2.02 -4.03
CA LEU A 39 1.47 -2.98 -5.11
C LEU A 39 2.04 -4.34 -4.71
N ASP A 40 1.19 -5.36 -4.73
CA ASP A 40 1.58 -6.78 -4.68
C ASP A 40 1.28 -7.41 -6.06
N PRO A 41 2.31 -7.60 -6.92
CA PRO A 41 2.11 -8.05 -8.29
C PRO A 41 1.35 -9.38 -8.36
N GLY A 42 0.13 -9.33 -8.90
CA GLY A 42 -0.74 -10.49 -9.12
C GLY A 42 -1.72 -10.78 -7.97
N ILE A 43 -1.77 -9.92 -6.96
CA ILE A 43 -2.72 -10.05 -5.84
C ILE A 43 -3.53 -8.76 -5.69
N LEU A 44 -2.88 -7.63 -5.41
CA LEU A 44 -3.55 -6.42 -4.95
C LEU A 44 -2.79 -5.16 -5.35
N PHE A 45 -3.55 -4.13 -5.73
CA PHE A 45 -3.09 -2.75 -5.69
C PHE A 45 -3.92 -2.00 -4.65
N ALA A 46 -3.28 -1.21 -3.79
CA ALA A 46 -3.95 -0.44 -2.76
C ALA A 46 -3.50 1.02 -2.80
N ILE A 47 -4.44 1.94 -2.63
CA ILE A 47 -4.18 3.35 -2.38
C ILE A 47 -4.58 3.61 -0.93
N THR A 48 -3.73 4.27 -0.17
CA THR A 48 -3.99 4.63 1.23
C THR A 48 -3.74 6.12 1.42
N ALA A 49 -4.55 6.77 2.23
CA ALA A 49 -4.38 8.14 2.67
C ALA A 49 -4.80 8.21 4.14
N TYR A 50 -4.20 9.09 4.93
CA TYR A 50 -4.33 9.08 6.39
C TYR A 50 -3.94 10.43 6.99
N LYS A 51 -4.51 10.81 8.14
CA LYS A 51 -3.85 11.67 9.14
C LYS A 51 -4.45 11.46 10.52
N ALA A 52 -3.63 11.16 11.53
CA ALA A 52 -4.05 11.00 12.94
C ALA A 52 -3.34 12.06 13.83
N ASP A 53 -3.91 12.57 14.94
CA ASP A 53 -4.33 11.87 16.18
C ASP A 53 -5.86 11.84 16.48
N SER A 54 -6.76 12.13 15.54
CA SER A 54 -8.14 11.61 15.66
C SER A 54 -8.78 11.16 14.35
N GLU A 55 -7.97 11.07 13.29
CA GLU A 55 -8.22 10.35 12.04
C GLU A 55 -8.97 11.10 10.93
N VAL A 56 -8.35 11.13 9.76
CA VAL A 56 -9.08 10.89 8.51
C VAL A 56 -8.21 9.96 7.69
N GLY A 57 -8.72 8.80 7.32
CA GLY A 57 -8.00 7.86 6.45
C GLY A 57 -8.91 7.35 5.35
N LEU A 58 -8.36 7.14 4.16
CA LEU A 58 -9.05 6.62 2.98
C LEU A 58 -8.19 5.50 2.39
N SER A 59 -8.75 4.30 2.28
CA SER A 59 -8.13 3.16 1.63
C SER A 59 -8.99 2.70 0.46
N LEU A 60 -8.37 2.50 -0.70
CA LEU A 60 -9.00 1.95 -1.90
C LEU A 60 -8.23 0.70 -2.31
N TYR A 61 -8.93 -0.41 -2.48
CA TYR A 61 -8.38 -1.72 -2.79
C TYR A 61 -8.82 -2.15 -4.18
N PHE A 62 -7.87 -2.69 -4.94
CA PHE A 62 -8.08 -3.13 -6.31
C PHE A 62 -7.51 -4.53 -6.52
N SER A 63 -8.34 -5.43 -7.05
CA SER A 63 -7.91 -6.74 -7.51
C SER A 63 -7.10 -6.63 -8.80
N LEU A 64 -6.06 -7.46 -8.92
CA LEU A 64 -5.21 -7.58 -10.11
C LEU A 64 -5.39 -8.92 -10.85
N GLU A 65 -6.51 -9.62 -10.63
CA GLU A 65 -6.77 -10.92 -11.29
C GLU A 65 -7.02 -10.80 -12.82
N GLY A 66 -7.29 -9.60 -13.32
CA GLY A 66 -7.51 -9.30 -14.74
C GLY A 66 -6.37 -8.53 -15.41
N ASP A 67 -6.60 -8.10 -16.66
CA ASP A 67 -5.64 -7.29 -17.41
C ASP A 67 -5.52 -5.85 -16.87
N ASN A 68 -6.50 -5.40 -16.08
CA ASN A 68 -6.53 -4.06 -15.47
C ASN A 68 -6.97 -4.18 -14.00
N PRO A 69 -6.58 -3.22 -13.14
CA PRO A 69 -7.09 -3.13 -11.77
C PRO A 69 -8.62 -3.03 -11.74
N GLU A 70 -9.25 -3.85 -10.91
CA GLU A 70 -10.69 -3.81 -10.66
C GLU A 70 -10.93 -3.37 -9.22
N PHE A 71 -11.75 -2.33 -9.02
CA PHE A 71 -12.10 -1.86 -7.68
C PHE A 71 -12.82 -2.96 -6.90
N ASP A 72 -12.33 -3.26 -5.71
CA ASP A 72 -12.85 -4.31 -4.83
C ASP A 72 -13.56 -3.68 -3.62
N PHE A 73 -12.87 -2.77 -2.93
CA PHE A 73 -13.34 -2.22 -1.65
C PHE A 73 -12.76 -0.84 -1.36
N GLY A 74 -13.55 0.02 -0.73
CA GLY A 74 -13.14 1.32 -0.21
C GLY A 74 -13.52 1.45 1.25
N ALA A 75 -12.63 2.03 2.05
CA ALA A 75 -12.92 2.41 3.43
C ALA A 75 -12.45 3.85 3.70
N CYS A 76 -13.26 4.58 4.45
CA CYS A 76 -12.91 5.89 4.98
C CYS A 76 -13.15 5.92 6.48
N TYR A 77 -12.42 6.77 7.19
CA TYR A 77 -12.61 7.01 8.61
C TYR A 77 -12.71 8.49 8.91
N ASN A 78 -13.56 8.85 9.88
CA ASN A 78 -13.74 10.24 10.32
C ASN A 78 -12.88 10.58 11.55
N GLU A 79 -12.96 11.85 12.01
CA GLU A 79 -12.22 12.34 13.18
C GLU A 79 -12.65 11.73 14.54
N ALA A 80 -13.68 10.88 14.55
CA ALA A 80 -14.07 10.10 15.72
C ALA A 80 -13.53 8.65 15.66
N GLY A 81 -12.92 8.26 14.54
CA GLY A 81 -12.52 6.88 14.24
C GLY A 81 -13.67 6.00 13.76
N ASP A 82 -14.81 6.56 13.40
CA ASP A 82 -15.92 5.80 12.81
C ASP A 82 -15.55 5.40 11.37
N ARG A 83 -15.83 4.14 11.02
CA ARG A 83 -15.52 3.55 9.73
C ARG A 83 -16.72 3.60 8.80
N TYR A 84 -16.47 3.97 7.55
CA TYR A 84 -17.42 4.00 6.43
C TYR A 84 -16.85 3.17 5.28
N GLU A 85 -17.69 2.43 4.59
CA GLU A 85 -17.26 1.45 3.59
C GLU A 85 -18.08 1.53 2.30
N THR A 86 -17.49 1.08 1.19
CA THR A 86 -18.19 0.89 -0.08
C THR A 86 -17.55 -0.21 -0.92
N GLU A 87 -18.38 -1.02 -1.56
CA GLU A 87 -17.99 -1.99 -2.60
C GLU A 87 -18.61 -1.61 -3.96
N THR A 88 -19.16 -0.39 -4.08
CA THR A 88 -19.87 0.03 -5.27
C THR A 88 -18.87 0.22 -6.42
N PRO A 89 -18.96 -0.54 -7.53
CA PRO A 89 -17.97 -0.43 -8.62
C PRO A 89 -17.91 0.96 -9.26
N GLY A 90 -19.02 1.72 -9.21
CA GLY A 90 -19.08 3.10 -9.68
C GLY A 90 -18.45 4.13 -8.76
N PHE A 91 -17.87 3.72 -7.63
CA PHE A 91 -17.13 4.61 -6.73
C PHE A 91 -15.85 5.11 -7.38
N ILE A 92 -15.20 4.28 -8.20
CA ILE A 92 -14.09 4.67 -9.07
C ILE A 92 -14.67 5.09 -10.43
N ASP A 93 -14.59 6.38 -10.76
CA ASP A 93 -15.11 6.92 -12.01
C ASP A 93 -14.18 6.63 -13.18
N SER A 94 -12.89 6.81 -12.96
CA SER A 94 -11.87 6.48 -13.95
C SER A 94 -10.55 6.10 -13.27
N MET A 95 -9.82 5.21 -13.94
CA MET A 95 -8.47 4.82 -13.56
C MET A 95 -7.68 4.44 -14.80
N GLU A 96 -6.46 4.96 -14.89
CA GLU A 96 -5.46 4.50 -15.84
C GLU A 96 -4.21 4.11 -15.04
N ALA A 97 -3.73 2.89 -15.27
CA ALA A 97 -2.57 2.35 -14.58
C ALA A 97 -1.54 1.83 -15.60
N ASP A 98 -0.32 2.35 -15.46
CA ASP A 98 0.89 1.90 -16.13
C ASP A 98 1.92 1.55 -15.05
N PHE A 99 1.74 0.38 -14.44
CA PHE A 99 2.64 -0.11 -13.40
C PHE A 99 4.07 -0.32 -13.91
N VAL A 100 4.25 -0.51 -15.23
CA VAL A 100 5.58 -0.69 -15.83
C VAL A 100 6.36 0.63 -15.82
N ASN A 101 5.71 1.74 -16.14
CA ASN A 101 6.34 3.06 -16.14
C ASN A 101 6.10 3.85 -14.84
N GLY A 102 5.50 3.22 -13.83
CA GLY A 102 5.33 3.84 -12.52
C GLY A 102 4.22 4.86 -12.41
N SER A 103 3.21 4.84 -13.30
CA SER A 103 2.18 5.87 -13.34
C SER A 103 0.80 5.30 -13.08
N VAL A 104 0.08 5.86 -12.11
CA VAL A 104 -1.32 5.52 -11.85
C VAL A 104 -2.09 6.80 -11.56
N HIS A 105 -3.16 7.07 -12.30
CA HIS A 105 -4.05 8.19 -12.01
C HIS A 105 -5.50 7.82 -12.19
N GLY A 106 -6.36 8.54 -11.48
CA GLY A 106 -7.79 8.26 -11.52
C GLY A 106 -8.60 9.22 -10.68
N THR A 107 -9.91 9.04 -10.76
CA THR A 107 -10.89 9.84 -10.03
C THR A 107 -11.92 8.93 -9.38
N PHE A 108 -12.48 9.39 -8.26
CA PHE A 108 -13.43 8.65 -7.46
C PHE A 108 -14.40 9.59 -6.77
N PHE A 109 -15.64 9.14 -6.60
CA PHE A 109 -16.68 9.84 -5.87
C PHE A 109 -17.79 8.87 -5.50
N GLY A 110 -18.54 9.19 -4.46
CA GLY A 110 -19.72 8.42 -4.09
C GLY A 110 -19.94 8.39 -2.59
N GLU A 111 -20.92 7.58 -2.20
CA GLU A 111 -21.31 7.40 -0.81
C GLU A 111 -20.56 6.20 -0.20
N MET A 112 -20.14 6.36 1.05
CA MET A 112 -19.71 5.26 1.92
C MET A 112 -20.63 5.20 3.14
N GLU A 113 -20.92 3.99 3.62
CA GLU A 113 -21.89 3.73 4.70
C GLU A 113 -21.18 3.11 5.91
N SER A 114 -21.56 3.53 7.12
CA SER A 114 -21.10 2.93 8.38
C SER A 114 -21.93 1.70 8.79
N GLU A 115 -21.48 0.94 9.80
CA GLU A 115 -22.27 -0.18 10.34
C GLU A 115 -23.66 0.26 10.89
N ASP A 116 -23.75 1.49 11.38
CA ASP A 116 -24.99 2.07 11.92
C ASP A 116 -25.91 2.68 10.83
N GLY A 117 -25.46 2.67 9.56
CA GLY A 117 -26.20 3.21 8.41
C GLY A 117 -26.05 4.72 8.21
N ASP A 118 -25.08 5.34 8.87
CA ASP A 118 -24.70 6.73 8.58
C ASP A 118 -23.92 6.79 7.26
N ILE A 119 -24.18 7.83 6.46
CA ILE A 119 -23.59 7.98 5.14
C ILE A 119 -22.64 9.17 5.15
N VAL A 120 -21.49 8.99 4.52
CA VAL A 120 -20.56 10.07 4.17
C VAL A 120 -20.44 10.17 2.66
N GLU A 121 -20.46 11.40 2.14
CA GLU A 121 -20.29 11.67 0.71
C GLU A 121 -18.83 12.06 0.42
N ILE A 122 -18.18 11.30 -0.46
CA ILE A 122 -16.88 11.62 -1.01
C ILE A 122 -17.06 12.27 -2.37
N THR A 123 -16.50 13.47 -2.53
CA THR A 123 -16.60 14.24 -3.77
C THR A 123 -15.23 14.69 -4.27
N ASP A 124 -15.14 14.95 -5.58
CA ASP A 124 -13.93 15.42 -6.26
C ASP A 124 -12.65 14.66 -5.88
N GLY A 125 -12.78 13.33 -5.73
CA GLY A 125 -11.66 12.46 -5.44
C GLY A 125 -10.77 12.31 -6.67
N GLU A 126 -9.48 12.54 -6.49
CA GLU A 126 -8.44 12.41 -7.51
C GLU A 126 -7.19 11.82 -6.87
N PHE A 127 -6.57 10.87 -7.55
CA PHE A 127 -5.23 10.39 -7.23
C PHE A 127 -4.34 10.43 -8.47
N HIS A 128 -3.08 10.78 -8.25
CA HIS A 128 -2.03 10.78 -9.24
C HIS A 128 -0.76 10.28 -8.57
N PHE A 129 -0.22 9.16 -9.02
CA PHE A 129 1.00 8.57 -8.50
C PHE A 129 2.00 8.41 -9.63
N ASN A 130 3.19 8.95 -9.41
CA ASN A 130 4.37 8.75 -10.24
C ASN A 130 5.47 8.17 -9.36
N HIS A 131 5.49 6.84 -9.27
CA HIS A 131 6.37 6.08 -8.39
C HIS A 131 6.84 4.81 -9.10
N GLU A 132 8.12 4.50 -8.99
CA GLU A 132 8.64 3.22 -9.50
C GLU A 132 8.02 2.08 -8.66
N PHE A 133 7.15 1.26 -9.26
CA PHE A 133 6.57 0.09 -8.61
C PHE A 133 7.48 -1.15 -8.75
N ASN A 134 8.79 -0.94 -8.88
CA ASN A 134 9.77 -2.03 -8.95
C ASN A 134 9.83 -2.73 -7.59
N CYS A 135 9.44 -4.01 -7.56
CA CYS A 135 9.67 -4.82 -6.38
C CYS A 135 11.18 -5.07 -6.20
N PRO A 136 11.69 -5.04 -4.95
CA PRO A 136 13.07 -5.41 -4.70
C PRO A 136 13.30 -6.86 -5.10
N GLU A 137 14.40 -7.14 -5.79
CA GLU A 137 14.85 -8.50 -6.04
C GLU A 137 15.61 -8.98 -4.80
N VAL A 138 15.21 -10.12 -4.23
CA VAL A 138 15.87 -10.71 -3.06
C VAL A 138 16.25 -12.16 -3.36
N THR A 139 17.45 -12.54 -2.97
CA THR A 139 17.96 -13.91 -3.10
C THR A 139 18.44 -14.43 -1.74
N ILE A 140 18.30 -15.74 -1.54
CA ILE A 140 18.96 -16.47 -0.44
C ILE A 140 20.04 -17.33 -1.08
N GLU A 141 21.30 -17.08 -0.72
CA GLU A 141 22.46 -17.83 -1.21
C GLU A 141 22.88 -18.95 -0.24
N SER A 142 22.58 -18.78 1.06
CA SER A 142 22.82 -19.78 2.10
C SER A 142 21.76 -19.68 3.19
N PRO A 143 21.28 -20.81 3.74
CA PRO A 143 21.57 -22.17 3.31
C PRO A 143 21.00 -22.48 1.91
N GLY A 144 21.68 -23.34 1.16
CA GLY A 144 21.22 -23.79 -0.15
C GLY A 144 20.12 -24.84 -0.03
N GLU A 145 19.36 -25.03 -1.12
CA GLU A 145 18.34 -26.08 -1.17
C GLU A 145 18.98 -27.47 -0.96
N GLY A 146 18.47 -28.21 0.03
CA GLY A 146 18.96 -29.56 0.38
C GLY A 146 20.09 -29.59 1.41
N ASP A 147 20.57 -28.44 1.88
CA ASP A 147 21.57 -28.39 2.95
C ASP A 147 21.01 -28.96 4.26
N VAL A 148 21.78 -29.84 4.89
CA VAL A 148 21.48 -30.32 6.23
C VAL A 148 21.99 -29.30 7.23
N ILE A 149 21.07 -28.50 7.77
CA ILE A 149 21.38 -27.45 8.74
C ILE A 149 21.09 -27.92 10.18
N SER A 150 21.91 -27.48 11.13
CA SER A 150 21.71 -27.78 12.56
C SER A 150 22.36 -26.72 13.45
N GLY A 151 21.73 -26.38 14.58
CA GLY A 151 22.25 -25.39 15.53
C GLY A 151 21.97 -23.95 15.09
N LEU A 152 22.92 -23.05 15.34
CA LEU A 152 22.83 -21.67 14.87
C LEU A 152 23.04 -21.63 13.36
N ILE A 153 22.08 -21.09 12.63
CA ILE A 153 22.09 -21.01 11.17
C ILE A 153 22.29 -19.55 10.77
N THR A 154 23.28 -19.32 9.91
CA THR A 154 23.47 -18.02 9.25
C THR A 154 22.76 -18.04 7.92
N ILE A 155 21.85 -17.10 7.72
CA ILE A 155 21.19 -16.86 6.43
C ILE A 155 21.91 -15.71 5.75
N SER A 156 22.26 -15.89 4.47
CA SER A 156 22.89 -14.85 3.66
C SER A 156 22.35 -14.86 2.24
N GLY A 157 22.42 -13.70 1.59
CA GLY A 157 22.07 -13.55 0.19
C GLY A 157 22.27 -12.11 -0.27
N THR A 158 21.67 -11.78 -1.40
CA THR A 158 21.75 -10.44 -1.99
C THR A 158 20.36 -9.86 -2.20
N TRP A 159 20.29 -8.53 -2.20
CA TRP A 159 19.11 -7.79 -2.62
C TRP A 159 19.52 -6.75 -3.66
N TYR A 160 18.61 -6.40 -4.54
CA TYR A 160 18.75 -5.31 -5.50
C TYR A 160 17.44 -4.54 -5.59
N ASP A 161 17.54 -3.23 -5.44
CA ASP A 161 16.47 -2.29 -5.73
C ASP A 161 17.15 -1.00 -6.24
N GLU A 162 16.54 -0.35 -7.23
CA GLU A 162 16.96 0.97 -7.68
C GLU A 162 16.53 2.06 -6.68
N SER A 163 15.55 1.74 -5.82
CA SER A 163 15.09 2.52 -4.67
C SER A 163 15.83 2.16 -3.36
N GLU A 164 15.62 2.95 -2.29
CA GLU A 164 16.22 2.61 -0.99
C GLU A 164 15.52 1.39 -0.34
N LEU A 165 16.31 0.45 0.15
CA LEU A 165 15.82 -0.72 0.87
C LEU A 165 15.38 -0.34 2.29
N SER A 166 14.10 -0.53 2.62
CA SER A 166 13.59 -0.26 3.97
C SER A 166 13.88 -1.42 4.95
N HIS A 167 13.47 -2.65 4.59
CA HIS A 167 13.52 -3.82 5.47
C HIS A 167 13.77 -5.11 4.69
N ILE A 168 14.38 -6.09 5.36
CA ILE A 168 14.41 -7.49 4.90
C ILE A 168 13.75 -8.35 5.97
N TRP A 169 12.66 -9.01 5.59
CA TRP A 169 12.00 -10.02 6.43
C TRP A 169 12.48 -11.41 6.04
N VAL A 170 12.86 -12.19 7.05
CA VAL A 170 13.19 -13.61 6.87
C VAL A 170 12.19 -14.44 7.64
N SER A 171 11.55 -15.36 6.91
CA SER A 171 10.59 -16.35 7.42
C SER A 171 11.23 -17.72 7.37
N VAL A 172 11.10 -18.47 8.47
CA VAL A 172 11.45 -19.89 8.53
C VAL A 172 10.17 -20.68 8.72
N ASP A 173 9.72 -21.35 7.65
CA ASP A 173 8.54 -22.22 7.66
C ASP A 173 8.96 -23.69 7.83
N SER A 174 8.35 -24.36 8.80
CA SER A 174 8.50 -25.80 8.99
C SER A 174 7.34 -26.53 8.30
N ARG A 175 7.45 -26.75 6.99
CA ARG A 175 6.50 -27.62 6.26
C ARG A 175 6.77 -29.10 6.55
N GLY A 176 6.55 -29.50 7.80
CA GLY A 176 6.53 -30.88 8.25
C GLY A 176 5.11 -31.44 8.20
N THR A 177 4.96 -32.68 7.74
CA THR A 177 3.69 -33.41 7.71
C THR A 177 3.13 -33.59 9.12
N GLY A 178 2.30 -32.64 9.56
CA GLY A 178 1.44 -32.73 10.74
C GLY A 178 2.18 -32.78 12.07
N GLU A 179 2.52 -31.62 12.64
CA GLU A 179 2.40 -31.26 14.06
C GLU A 179 2.99 -29.86 14.28
N THR A 180 2.22 -28.99 14.96
CA THR A 180 2.55 -27.64 15.46
C THR A 180 3.62 -26.84 14.72
N VAL A 181 3.17 -25.87 13.92
CA VAL A 181 4.00 -24.86 13.26
C VAL A 181 4.58 -23.91 14.33
N ASP A 182 5.90 -23.85 14.45
CA ASP A 182 6.59 -22.77 15.15
C ASP A 182 7.01 -21.77 14.08
N GLU A 183 6.24 -20.69 13.93
CA GLU A 183 6.52 -19.63 12.96
C GLU A 183 7.49 -18.63 13.58
N GLY A 184 8.72 -18.60 13.08
CA GLY A 184 9.73 -17.62 13.48
C GLY A 184 9.88 -16.53 12.43
N LEU A 185 9.48 -15.30 12.77
CA LEU A 185 9.82 -14.09 12.02
C LEU A 185 11.06 -13.45 12.63
N ALA A 186 12.08 -13.23 11.80
CA ALA A 186 13.29 -12.51 12.20
C ALA A 186 13.55 -11.33 11.26
N THR A 187 13.69 -10.13 11.82
CA THR A 187 14.10 -8.92 11.10
C THR A 187 15.62 -8.83 11.12
N ILE A 188 16.26 -8.91 9.96
CA ILE A 188 17.73 -8.83 9.84
C ILE A 188 18.11 -7.43 9.35
N GLY A 189 17.93 -6.45 10.24
CA GLY A 189 18.40 -5.08 10.05
C GLY A 189 17.40 -4.13 9.38
N SER A 190 17.57 -2.86 9.72
CA SER A 190 16.97 -1.69 9.09
C SER A 190 18.13 -0.82 8.60
N TYR A 191 18.11 -0.37 7.34
CA TYR A 191 19.05 0.64 6.88
C TYR A 191 18.46 2.03 7.21
N THR A 192 19.24 2.85 7.92
CA THR A 192 18.92 4.25 8.24
C THR A 192 19.62 5.20 7.31
#